data_AF-A0A834E3Q9-F1
#
_entry.id   AF-A0A834E3Q9-F1
#
_cell.length_a   1.000
_cell.length_b   1.000
_cell.length_c   1.000
_cell.angle_alpha   90.00
_cell.angle_beta   90.00
_cell.angle_gamma   90.00
#
_symmetry.space_group_name_H-M   'P 1'
#
loop_
_entity.id
_entity.type
_entity.pdbx_description
1 polymer ?
#
loop_
_entity_poly.entity_id
_entity_poly.type
_entity_poly.pdbx_seq_one_letter_code
_entity_poly.pdbx_strand_id
1 'polypeptide(L)'
;MSFFRRLYNEDIVRDSGHIAKCLDSFCDPFLISDELRKVLLVEDSEKYEIFSQPDREEFLFCLFKHFCLGGALCQYEDELNPYLETTKLIYKDLVSVRKHPQTKEIQITSFIFKVTAYDSVGLCYPSTKSHEQTFSYFIVDPIKRHLHVLYHRYGVGEMS
;
A
#
# COMPACT_ATOMS: atom_id res chain seq x y z
N MET A 1 -10.28 7.08 -7.86
CA MET A 1 -9.13 6.75 -8.74
C MET A 1 -9.51 5.57 -9.62
N SER A 2 -9.40 5.66 -10.95
CA SER A 2 -9.88 4.60 -11.86
C SER A 2 -9.23 3.24 -11.59
N PHE A 3 -7.96 3.23 -11.18
CA PHE A 3 -7.19 2.05 -10.83
C PHE A 3 -7.89 1.14 -9.80
N PHE A 4 -8.58 1.71 -8.80
CA PHE A 4 -9.27 0.94 -7.75
C PHE A 4 -10.75 0.65 -8.07
N ARG A 5 -11.26 1.06 -9.24
CA ARG A 5 -12.66 0.82 -9.62
C ARG A 5 -12.99 -0.66 -9.73
N ARG A 6 -12.00 -1.49 -10.04
CA ARG A 6 -12.10 -2.96 -10.04
C ARG A 6 -12.61 -3.56 -8.71
N LEU A 7 -12.39 -2.88 -7.58
CA LEU A 7 -12.96 -3.30 -6.29
C LEU A 7 -14.49 -3.27 -6.28
N TYR A 8 -15.11 -2.34 -7.00
CA TYR A 8 -16.57 -2.29 -7.16
C TYR A 8 -17.05 -3.32 -8.19
N ASN A 9 -16.32 -3.47 -9.30
CA ASN A 9 -16.71 -4.39 -10.38
C ASN A 9 -16.74 -5.86 -9.95
N GLU A 10 -15.91 -6.22 -8.96
CA GLU A 10 -15.72 -7.59 -8.47
C GLU A 10 -16.40 -7.81 -7.10
N ASP A 11 -17.37 -6.96 -6.73
CA ASP A 11 -18.16 -7.05 -5.50
C ASP A 11 -17.32 -7.10 -4.20
N ILE A 12 -16.09 -6.58 -4.22
CA ILE A 12 -15.28 -6.40 -2.99
C ILE A 12 -15.84 -5.24 -2.17
N VAL A 13 -16.38 -4.23 -2.85
CA VAL A 13 -17.00 -3.05 -2.27
C VAL A 13 -18.37 -2.85 -2.90
N ARG A 14 -19.38 -2.68 -2.05
CA ARG A 14 -20.76 -2.45 -2.48
C ARG A 14 -20.91 -1.06 -3.10
N ASP A 15 -21.98 -0.83 -3.84
CA ASP A 15 -22.31 0.50 -4.38
C ASP A 15 -22.41 1.59 -3.31
N SER A 16 -22.73 1.23 -2.07
CA SER A 16 -22.73 2.14 -0.92
C SER A 16 -21.34 2.57 -0.45
N GLY A 17 -20.28 1.92 -0.92
CA GLY A 17 -18.90 2.14 -0.46
C GLY A 17 -18.46 1.24 0.70
N HIS A 18 -19.38 0.45 1.28
CA HIS A 18 -19.05 -0.52 2.32
C HIS A 18 -18.28 -1.71 1.76
N ILE A 19 -17.23 -2.12 2.47
CA ILE A 19 -16.42 -3.29 2.14
C ILE A 19 -17.21 -4.55 2.47
N ALA A 20 -17.25 -5.51 1.54
CA ALA A 20 -17.93 -6.78 1.75
C ALA A 20 -17.22 -7.58 2.86
N LYS A 21 -17.98 -7.96 3.89
CA LYS A 21 -17.49 -8.84 4.97
C LYS A 21 -17.37 -10.28 4.49
N CYS A 22 -16.49 -11.03 5.12
CA CYS A 22 -16.32 -12.45 4.88
C CYS A 22 -16.22 -13.23 6.18
N LEU A 23 -16.17 -14.57 6.08
CA LEU A 23 -15.82 -15.39 7.24
C LEU A 23 -14.40 -15.07 7.71
N ASP A 24 -14.24 -14.99 9.03
CA ASP A 24 -12.97 -14.71 9.65
C ASP A 24 -11.95 -15.80 9.33
N SER A 25 -10.79 -15.37 8.83
CA SER A 25 -9.62 -16.22 8.63
C SER A 25 -8.35 -15.46 9.02
N PHE A 26 -7.22 -16.15 9.08
CA PHE A 26 -5.94 -15.53 9.37
C PHE A 26 -4.98 -15.68 8.18
N CYS A 27 -4.25 -14.61 7.89
CA CYS A 27 -3.06 -14.62 7.06
C CYS A 27 -1.96 -13.95 7.89
N ASP A 28 -1.15 -14.78 8.55
CA ASP A 28 -0.35 -14.40 9.71
C ASP A 28 0.41 -13.06 9.55
N PRO A 29 0.29 -12.11 10.51
CA PRO A 29 -0.56 -12.11 11.71
C PRO A 29 -1.92 -11.40 11.51
N PHE A 30 -2.36 -11.16 10.28
CA PHE A 30 -3.58 -10.39 10.01
C PHE A 30 -4.84 -11.24 10.15
N LEU A 31 -5.79 -10.74 10.94
CA LEU A 31 -7.18 -11.16 10.86
C LEU A 31 -7.80 -10.63 9.57
N ILE A 32 -8.36 -11.53 8.78
CA ILE A 32 -9.10 -11.24 7.56
C ILE A 32 -10.59 -11.43 7.86
N SER A 33 -11.33 -10.32 7.91
CA SER A 33 -12.79 -10.28 8.16
C SER A 33 -13.57 -9.64 7.01
N ASP A 34 -12.87 -9.32 5.92
CA ASP A 34 -13.42 -8.64 4.76
C ASP A 34 -12.73 -9.06 3.46
N GLU A 35 -13.44 -8.94 2.35
CA GLU A 35 -12.98 -9.32 1.01
C GLU A 35 -11.83 -8.43 0.53
N LEU A 36 -11.70 -7.20 1.03
CA LEU A 36 -10.61 -6.31 0.66
C LEU A 36 -9.27 -6.85 1.17
N ARG A 37 -9.20 -7.25 2.44
CA ARG A 37 -8.00 -7.88 3.01
C ARG A 37 -7.65 -9.21 2.34
N LYS A 38 -8.65 -10.00 1.94
CA LYS A 38 -8.40 -11.21 1.13
C LYS A 38 -7.66 -10.88 -0.15
N VAL A 39 -8.16 -9.92 -0.94
CA VAL A 39 -7.52 -9.50 -2.19
C VAL A 39 -6.09 -8.99 -1.96
N LEU A 40 -5.82 -8.34 -0.82
CA LEU A 40 -4.52 -7.74 -0.52
C LEU A 40 -3.47 -8.75 0.01
N LEU A 41 -3.89 -9.84 0.64
CA LEU A 41 -3.02 -10.78 1.37
C LEU A 41 -3.05 -12.23 0.90
N VAL A 42 -4.20 -12.72 0.40
CA VAL A 42 -4.41 -14.15 0.14
C VAL A 42 -4.19 -14.44 -1.33
N GLU A 43 -2.98 -14.86 -1.68
CA GLU A 43 -2.57 -15.19 -3.06
C GLU A 43 -3.48 -16.26 -3.69
N ASP A 44 -3.91 -17.24 -2.91
CA ASP A 44 -4.81 -18.32 -3.36
C ASP A 44 -6.29 -17.91 -3.45
N SER A 45 -6.64 -16.65 -3.18
CA SER A 45 -8.04 -16.21 -3.27
C SER A 45 -8.48 -16.03 -4.71
N GLU A 46 -9.72 -16.40 -5.02
CA GLU A 46 -10.29 -16.29 -6.38
C GLU A 46 -10.18 -14.87 -6.96
N LYS A 47 -10.24 -13.86 -6.09
CA LYS A 47 -10.21 -12.44 -6.44
C LYS A 47 -8.83 -11.79 -6.27
N TYR A 48 -7.78 -12.56 -6.00
CA TYR A 48 -6.42 -12.02 -5.91
C TYR A 48 -6.01 -11.37 -7.25
N GLU A 49 -6.24 -12.04 -8.36
CA GLU A 49 -5.77 -11.60 -9.68
C GLU A 49 -6.56 -10.43 -10.29
N ILE A 50 -7.50 -9.81 -9.57
CA ILE A 50 -8.13 -8.56 -10.02
C ILE A 50 -7.09 -7.43 -10.15
N PHE A 51 -6.00 -7.52 -9.38
CA PHE A 51 -4.78 -6.74 -9.56
C PHE A 51 -3.68 -7.69 -10.02
N SER A 52 -3.15 -7.43 -11.22
CA SER A 52 -2.04 -8.19 -11.78
C SER A 52 -0.75 -7.98 -11.00
N GLN A 53 0.26 -8.83 -11.21
CA GLN A 53 1.57 -8.65 -10.57
C GLN A 53 2.18 -7.24 -10.79
N PRO A 54 2.17 -6.66 -12.01
CA PRO A 54 2.62 -5.28 -12.22
C PRO A 54 1.77 -4.24 -11.45
N ASP A 55 0.44 -4.42 -11.38
CA ASP A 55 -0.43 -3.53 -10.60
C ASP A 55 -0.02 -3.54 -9.12
N ARG A 56 0.31 -4.74 -8.59
CA ARG A 56 0.69 -4.95 -7.18
C ARG A 56 2.05 -4.33 -6.84
N GLU A 57 2.92 -4.22 -7.83
CA GLU A 57 4.23 -3.56 -7.71
C GLU A 57 4.15 -2.03 -7.84
N GLU A 58 3.04 -1.48 -8.33
CA GLU A 58 2.86 -0.03 -8.38
C GLU A 58 2.89 0.57 -6.97
N PHE A 59 3.64 1.67 -6.81
CA PHE A 59 3.72 2.37 -5.52
C PHE A 59 2.34 2.84 -5.01
N LEU A 60 1.43 3.18 -5.92
CA LEU A 60 0.05 3.54 -5.57
C LEU A 60 -0.68 2.37 -4.89
N PHE A 61 -0.55 1.16 -5.44
CA PHE A 61 -1.13 -0.04 -4.85
C PHE A 61 -0.45 -0.38 -3.52
N CYS A 62 0.88 -0.30 -3.45
CA CYS A 62 1.64 -0.52 -2.22
C CYS A 62 1.16 0.40 -1.08
N LEU A 63 1.03 1.71 -1.33
CA LEU A 63 0.52 2.67 -0.35
C LEU A 63 -0.89 2.29 0.13
N PHE A 64 -1.78 2.01 -0.82
CA PHE A 64 -3.15 1.59 -0.51
C PHE A 64 -3.17 0.34 0.38
N LYS A 65 -2.41 -0.69 0.00
CA LYS A 65 -2.25 -1.92 0.79
C LYS A 65 -1.78 -1.60 2.21
N HIS A 66 -0.76 -0.75 2.37
CA HIS A 66 -0.24 -0.36 3.67
C HIS A 66 -1.30 0.35 4.54
N PHE A 67 -2.13 1.22 3.96
CA PHE A 67 -3.20 1.86 4.73
C PHE A 67 -4.34 0.91 5.10
N CYS A 68 -4.75 0.01 4.19
CA CYS A 68 -5.81 -0.96 4.47
C CYS A 68 -5.41 -2.00 5.53
N LEU A 69 -4.14 -2.41 5.52
CA LEU A 69 -3.62 -3.38 6.48
C LEU A 69 -3.33 -2.75 7.85
N GLY A 70 -2.94 -1.47 7.89
CA GLY A 70 -2.74 -0.72 9.11
C GLY A 70 -1.61 -1.24 10.02
N GLY A 71 -1.55 -0.73 11.25
CA GLY A 71 -0.56 -1.12 12.27
C GLY A 71 -1.07 -2.12 13.29
N ALA A 72 -0.24 -2.44 14.29
CA ALA A 72 -0.56 -3.41 15.35
C ALA A 72 -1.75 -3.00 16.25
N LEU A 73 -2.09 -1.71 16.29
CA LEU A 73 -3.23 -1.17 17.04
C LEU A 73 -4.51 -1.04 16.21
N CYS A 74 -4.60 -1.74 15.06
CA CYS A 74 -5.80 -1.89 14.20
C CYS A 74 -6.54 -0.59 13.85
N GLN A 75 -6.28 -0.03 12.67
CA GLN A 75 -7.04 1.09 12.10
C GLN A 75 -7.88 0.61 10.92
N TYR A 76 -8.91 -0.19 11.21
CA TYR A 76 -9.79 -0.71 10.16
C TYR A 76 -10.99 0.21 9.94
N GLU A 77 -11.30 0.43 8.67
CA GLU A 77 -12.50 1.10 8.21
C GLU A 77 -13.44 0.09 7.58
N ASP A 78 -14.75 0.28 7.76
CA ASP A 78 -15.79 -0.52 7.10
C ASP A 78 -16.14 0.00 5.70
N GLU A 79 -15.64 1.19 5.36
CA GLU A 79 -15.84 1.84 4.07
C GLU A 79 -14.52 1.99 3.30
N LEU A 80 -14.59 1.92 1.97
CA LEU A 80 -13.41 2.04 1.12
C LEU A 80 -12.88 3.48 1.01
N ASN A 81 -13.77 4.47 1.10
CA ASN A 81 -13.46 5.85 0.76
C ASN A 81 -12.34 6.49 1.64
N PRO A 82 -12.30 6.28 2.97
CA PRO A 82 -11.19 6.80 3.80
C PRO A 82 -9.82 6.31 3.33
N TYR A 83 -9.69 5.04 2.93
CA TYR A 83 -8.43 4.51 2.40
C TYR A 83 -8.07 5.14 1.05
N LEU A 84 -9.03 5.33 0.15
CA LEU A 84 -8.78 5.93 -1.17
C LEU A 84 -8.33 7.39 -1.06
N GLU A 85 -9.01 8.19 -0.23
CA GLU A 85 -8.66 9.60 -0.06
C GLU A 85 -7.32 9.75 0.67
N THR A 86 -7.05 8.95 1.69
CA THR A 86 -5.74 8.95 2.37
C THR A 86 -4.61 8.55 1.41
N THR A 87 -4.79 7.46 0.65
CA THR A 87 -3.83 7.02 -0.36
C THR A 87 -3.55 8.12 -1.38
N LYS A 88 -4.61 8.77 -1.87
CA LYS A 88 -4.52 9.85 -2.86
C LYS A 88 -3.81 11.09 -2.33
N LEU A 89 -4.08 11.49 -1.10
CA LEU A 89 -3.42 12.63 -0.46
C LEU A 89 -1.92 12.35 -0.31
N ILE A 90 -1.57 11.22 0.32
CA ILE A 90 -0.16 10.85 0.55
C ILE A 90 0.59 10.63 -0.77
N TYR A 91 -0.02 9.95 -1.74
CA TYR A 91 0.60 9.76 -3.05
C TYR A 91 0.92 11.09 -3.73
N LYS A 92 0.01 12.07 -3.69
CA LYS A 92 0.23 13.39 -4.29
C LYS A 92 1.29 14.22 -3.56
N ASP A 93 1.45 14.02 -2.26
CA ASP A 93 2.47 14.73 -1.48
C ASP A 93 3.87 14.13 -1.70
N LEU A 94 3.96 12.81 -1.91
CA LEU A 94 5.24 12.13 -2.10
C LEU A 94 5.71 12.13 -3.57
N VAL A 95 4.81 11.92 -4.52
CA VAL A 95 5.15 11.69 -5.93
C VAL A 95 5.13 13.01 -6.70
N SER A 96 6.24 13.30 -7.37
CA SER A 96 6.35 14.49 -8.21
C SER A 96 6.04 14.16 -9.66
N VAL A 97 5.27 15.03 -10.30
CA VAL A 97 4.88 14.91 -11.70
C VAL A 97 5.22 16.19 -12.47
N ARG A 98 5.44 16.05 -13.78
CA ARG A 98 5.65 17.16 -14.69
C ARG A 98 4.87 16.95 -15.97
N LYS A 99 4.37 18.04 -16.54
CA LYS A 99 3.78 18.04 -17.87
C LYS A 99 4.89 18.02 -18.92
N HIS A 100 4.89 17.03 -19.79
CA HIS A 100 5.85 16.92 -20.88
C HIS A 100 5.69 18.13 -21.83
N PRO A 101 6.77 18.85 -22.18
CA PRO A 101 6.65 20.11 -22.92
C PRO A 101 5.97 19.97 -24.28
N GLN A 102 6.21 18.84 -24.97
CA GLN A 102 5.74 18.58 -26.33
C GLN A 102 4.39 17.85 -26.33
N THR A 103 4.33 16.66 -25.71
CA THR A 103 3.12 15.81 -25.72
C THR A 103 2.02 16.29 -24.79
N LYS A 104 2.31 17.22 -23.87
CA LYS A 104 1.39 17.72 -22.84
C LYS A 104 0.88 16.65 -21.86
N GLU A 105 1.43 15.45 -21.91
CA GLU A 105 1.11 14.36 -20.99
C GLU A 105 1.76 14.59 -19.62
N ILE A 106 1.13 14.08 -18.58
CA ILE A 106 1.67 14.11 -17.22
C ILE A 106 2.59 12.90 -17.05
N GLN A 107 3.81 13.14 -16.61
CA GLN A 107 4.82 12.10 -16.38
C GLN A 107 5.31 12.18 -14.94
N ILE A 108 5.49 11.04 -14.30
CA ILE A 108 6.11 10.96 -12.98
C ILE A 108 7.61 11.24 -13.13
N THR A 109 8.13 12.14 -12.30
CA THR A 109 9.56 12.52 -12.31
C THR A 109 10.32 11.98 -11.12
N SER A 110 9.63 11.56 -10.05
CA SER A 110 10.25 10.94 -8.89
C SER A 110 10.53 9.46 -9.12
N PHE A 111 11.68 8.98 -8.66
CA PHE A 111 12.03 7.56 -8.62
C PHE A 111 11.71 6.99 -7.24
N ILE A 112 11.07 5.82 -7.20
CA ILE A 112 10.64 5.17 -5.97
C ILE A 112 11.39 3.86 -5.81
N PHE A 113 12.04 3.67 -4.66
CA PHE A 113 12.79 2.47 -4.33
C PHE A 113 12.25 1.88 -3.03
N LYS A 114 11.93 0.58 -3.01
CA LYS A 114 11.75 -0.16 -1.76
C LYS A 114 13.13 -0.56 -1.24
N VAL A 115 13.55 -0.01 -0.10
CA VAL A 115 14.93 -0.11 0.37
C VAL A 115 15.04 -1.09 1.53
N THR A 116 15.99 -2.02 1.40
CA THR A 116 16.44 -2.94 2.45
C THR A 116 17.95 -2.85 2.60
N ALA A 117 18.48 -3.16 3.78
CA ALA A 117 19.91 -3.24 4.02
C ALA A 117 20.26 -4.48 4.86
N TYR A 118 21.46 -5.01 4.64
CA TYR A 118 21.97 -6.21 5.27
C TYR A 118 23.28 -5.93 6.00
N ASP A 119 23.48 -6.56 7.15
CA ASP A 119 24.74 -6.59 7.89
C ASP A 119 25.30 -8.03 7.96
N SER A 120 26.27 -8.28 8.84
CA SER A 120 26.86 -9.62 9.01
C SER A 120 25.89 -10.68 9.55
N VAL A 121 24.77 -10.28 10.13
CA VAL A 121 23.76 -11.15 10.75
C VAL A 121 22.54 -11.35 9.84
N GLY A 122 22.27 -10.41 8.94
CA GLY A 122 21.23 -10.54 7.92
C GLY A 122 20.54 -9.21 7.63
N LEU A 123 19.24 -9.26 7.30
CA LEU A 123 18.42 -8.07 7.08
C LEU A 123 18.40 -7.21 8.36
N CYS A 124 18.89 -5.97 8.29
CA CYS A 124 18.92 -5.06 9.43
C CYS A 124 18.01 -3.83 9.24
N TYR A 125 17.66 -3.51 7.99
CA TYR A 125 16.76 -2.41 7.64
C TYR A 125 15.69 -2.87 6.63
N PRO A 126 14.42 -2.49 6.78
CA PRO A 126 13.84 -1.59 7.80
C PRO A 126 13.71 -2.17 9.22
N SER A 127 13.84 -3.48 9.37
CA SER A 127 13.81 -4.22 10.63
C SER A 127 14.42 -5.61 10.43
N THR A 128 14.91 -6.23 11.51
CA THR A 128 15.37 -7.63 11.51
C THR A 128 14.24 -8.65 11.47
N LYS A 129 12.99 -8.22 11.66
CA LYS A 129 11.79 -9.06 11.59
C LYS A 129 11.05 -8.80 10.28
N SER A 130 10.82 -9.86 9.50
CA SER A 130 9.98 -9.79 8.29
C SER A 130 8.52 -9.62 8.66
N HIS A 131 7.84 -8.70 7.97
CA HIS A 131 6.40 -8.46 8.13
C HIS A 131 5.89 -7.62 6.96
N GLU A 132 4.67 -7.86 6.45
CA GLU A 132 4.07 -7.10 5.34
C GLU A 132 4.03 -5.58 5.61
N GLN A 133 3.76 -5.22 6.87
CA GLN A 133 3.78 -3.85 7.38
C GLN A 133 5.14 -3.36 7.86
N THR A 134 6.24 -3.99 7.46
CA THR A 134 7.58 -3.43 7.70
C THR A 134 8.21 -3.09 6.37
N PHE A 135 8.31 -1.80 6.08
CA PHE A 135 8.76 -1.29 4.78
C PHE A 135 9.51 0.02 4.91
N SER A 136 10.30 0.31 3.88
CA SER A 136 10.90 1.61 3.66
C SER A 136 10.90 1.94 2.17
N TYR A 137 10.35 3.08 1.82
CA TYR A 137 10.37 3.62 0.46
C TYR A 137 11.17 4.91 0.43
N PHE A 138 12.10 4.98 -0.52
CA PHE A 138 12.87 6.18 -0.82
C PHE A 138 12.32 6.77 -2.12
N ILE A 139 11.75 7.97 -2.02
CA ILE A 139 11.17 8.70 -3.13
C ILE A 139 12.10 9.86 -3.48
N VAL A 140 12.88 9.69 -4.54
CA VAL A 140 13.91 10.62 -5.00
C VAL A 140 13.31 11.52 -6.08
N ASP A 141 13.22 12.82 -5.82
CA ASP A 141 12.95 13.82 -6.85
C ASP A 141 14.28 14.46 -7.32
N PRO A 142 14.79 14.09 -8.51
CA PRO A 142 16.07 14.60 -9.01
C PRO A 142 16.00 16.08 -9.40
N ILE A 143 14.81 16.60 -9.71
CA ILE A 143 14.61 17.98 -10.16
C ILE A 143 14.61 18.91 -8.94
N LYS A 144 13.84 18.56 -7.92
CA LYS A 144 13.81 19.30 -6.65
C LYS A 144 15.02 19.01 -5.76
N ARG A 145 15.78 17.94 -6.05
CA ARG A 145 16.87 17.43 -5.21
C ARG A 145 16.39 17.05 -3.81
N HIS A 146 15.19 16.50 -3.72
CA HIS A 146 14.57 16.07 -2.47
C HIS A 146 14.55 14.54 -2.40
N LEU A 147 14.73 14.02 -1.18
CA LEU A 147 14.47 12.63 -0.84
C LEU A 147 13.38 12.61 0.22
N HIS A 148 12.26 11.99 -0.10
CA HIS A 148 11.24 11.64 0.90
C HIS A 148 11.46 10.20 1.32
N VAL A 149 11.42 9.94 2.63
CA VAL A 149 11.51 8.59 3.19
C VAL A 149 10.17 8.28 3.84
N LEU A 150 9.49 7.26 3.32
CA LEU A 150 8.31 6.69 3.94
C LEU A 150 8.70 5.37 4.61
N TYR A 151 8.72 5.37 5.93
CA TYR A 151 9.20 4.26 6.73
C TYR A 151 8.12 3.81 7.71
N HIS A 152 7.95 2.49 7.83
CA HIS A 152 7.15 1.89 8.89
C HIS A 152 7.80 0.59 9.35
N ARG A 153 7.83 0.38 10.66
CA ARG A 153 8.24 -0.86 11.31
C ARG A 153 7.08 -1.36 12.15
N TYR A 154 6.60 -2.54 11.82
CA TYR A 154 5.47 -3.13 12.51
C TYR A 154 5.79 -3.43 13.98
N GLY A 155 4.85 -3.12 14.87
CA GLY A 155 4.94 -3.36 16.31
C GLY A 155 4.17 -2.31 17.11
N VAL A 156 4.20 -2.43 18.45
CA VAL A 156 3.56 -1.51 19.40
C VAL A 156 4.55 -0.55 20.08
N GLY A 157 5.81 -0.51 19.62
CA GLY A 157 6.90 0.16 20.32
C GLY A 157 7.29 -0.57 21.62
N GLU A 158 8.33 -0.10 22.30
CA GLU A 158 8.60 -0.51 23.68
C GLU A 158 7.68 0.30 24.59
N MET A 159 6.68 -0.36 25.18
CA MET A 159 5.87 0.24 26.23
C MET A 159 6.67 0.14 27.53
N SER A 160 7.41 1.22 27.86
CA SER A 160 8.12 1.39 29.14
C SER A 160 7.15 1.64 30.29
#